data_AF-A0A9R0Y4Z5-F1
#
_entry.id   AF-A0A9R0Y4Z5-F1
#
_cell.length_a   1.000
_cell.length_b   1.000
_cell.length_c   1.000
_cell.angle_alpha   90.00
_cell.angle_beta   90.00
_cell.angle_gamma   90.00
#
_symmetry.space_group_name_H-M   'P 1'
#
loop_
_entity.id
_entity.type
_entity.pdbx_description
1 polymer ?
#
loop_
_entity_poly.entity_id
_entity_poly.type
_entity_poly.pdbx_seq_one_letter_code
_entity_poly.pdbx_strand_id
1 'polypeptide(L)'
;MRRLPLWILRSAAAGSLRSPAPSRGGCPVPRAPHLPAEAAAAPAELARWLPRRGYSRFASGFTPLEPKKLGSILDVERAKGLSPEHLVAAWDDYHLGRGHIGVSMKAKLYRLLEQRSATCPYFVIPLWRGSGYTTMFMQVQLPHMIFTGLEDYKARGTQASPYYTVTHFTEFAETKDTVLVRGDVVFTSKLTDAEAKCLLETAHSFYLNDVRYKLVERFNKETHDFEFKDVLQALEMPSM
;
A
#
# COMPACT_ATOMS: atom_id res chain seq x y z
N MET A 1 16.82 12.44 9.70
CA MET A 1 15.42 12.02 9.93
C MET A 1 14.79 12.99 10.92
N ARG A 2 13.79 13.79 10.49
CA ARG A 2 13.12 14.76 11.38
C ARG A 2 12.20 13.98 12.34
N ARG A 3 12.37 14.17 13.66
CA ARG A 3 11.45 13.62 14.66
C ARG A 3 10.05 14.19 14.41
N LEU A 4 9.06 13.31 14.34
CA LEU A 4 7.65 13.70 14.22
C LEU A 4 7.22 14.52 15.45
N PRO A 5 6.32 15.50 15.30
CA PRO A 5 5.87 16.30 16.43
C PRO A 5 5.04 15.43 17.40
N LEU A 6 5.19 15.67 18.71
CA LEU A 6 4.56 14.92 19.80
C LEU A 6 3.00 14.88 19.74
N TRP A 7 2.36 15.69 18.90
CA TRP A 7 0.90 15.77 18.80
C TRP A 7 0.26 14.54 18.16
N ILE A 8 0.95 13.79 17.30
CA ILE A 8 0.42 12.56 16.66
C ILE A 8 0.08 11.49 17.70
N LEU A 9 0.68 11.58 18.89
CA LEU A 9 0.39 10.70 20.02
C LEU A 9 -0.99 10.98 20.66
N ARG A 10 -1.59 12.16 20.44
CA ARG A 10 -2.80 12.63 21.13
C ARG A 10 -4.10 12.45 20.34
N SER A 11 -4.10 12.60 19.01
CA SER A 11 -5.35 12.72 18.23
C SER A 11 -6.00 11.41 17.73
N ALA A 12 -5.52 10.25 18.18
CA ALA A 12 -6.07 8.95 17.76
C ALA A 12 -6.41 8.02 18.94
N ALA A 13 -6.64 8.58 20.12
CA ALA A 13 -6.98 7.85 21.32
C ALA A 13 -8.49 7.89 21.55
N ALA A 14 -9.25 7.09 20.81
CA ALA A 14 -10.59 6.67 21.21
C ALA A 14 -11.00 5.42 20.42
N GLY A 15 -10.92 4.24 21.07
CA GLY A 15 -11.54 3.02 20.55
C GLY A 15 -10.59 1.88 20.19
N SER A 16 -9.81 1.37 21.16
CA SER A 16 -9.25 0.01 21.05
C SER A 16 -10.02 -0.90 22.00
N LEU A 17 -10.98 -1.67 21.48
CA LEU A 17 -11.70 -2.69 22.25
C LEU A 17 -11.10 -4.07 22.03
N ARG A 18 -11.10 -4.88 23.09
CA ARG A 18 -10.58 -6.25 23.16
C ARG A 18 -11.40 -7.22 22.29
N SER A 19 -10.70 -8.23 21.76
CA SER A 19 -11.17 -9.25 20.82
C SER A 19 -12.34 -10.11 21.32
N PRO A 20 -13.14 -10.62 20.37
CA PRO A 20 -13.51 -12.03 20.34
C PRO A 20 -13.04 -12.75 19.06
N ALA A 21 -13.23 -14.08 19.06
CA ALA A 21 -12.73 -15.11 18.13
C ALA A 21 -12.97 -14.86 16.62
N PRO A 22 -12.22 -15.53 15.71
CA PRO A 22 -12.24 -15.22 14.29
C PRO A 22 -13.54 -15.69 13.62
N SER A 23 -14.32 -14.75 13.08
CA SER A 23 -15.38 -15.01 12.12
C SER A 23 -14.84 -14.77 10.70
N ARG A 24 -15.07 -15.74 9.80
CA ARG A 24 -14.73 -15.65 8.38
C ARG A 24 -15.71 -14.70 7.68
N GLY A 25 -15.41 -13.40 7.67
CA GLY A 25 -16.11 -12.41 6.87
C GLY A 25 -15.10 -11.63 6.02
N GLY A 26 -15.10 -11.87 4.71
CA GLY A 26 -14.25 -11.13 3.76
C GLY A 26 -14.79 -9.71 3.51
N CYS A 27 -13.92 -8.83 3.02
CA CYS A 27 -14.30 -7.50 2.54
C CYS A 27 -15.37 -7.61 1.43
N PRO A 28 -16.45 -6.81 1.45
CA PRO A 28 -17.39 -6.77 0.35
C PRO A 28 -16.72 -6.14 -0.88
N VAL A 29 -16.68 -6.89 -1.99
CA VAL A 29 -16.16 -6.45 -3.29
C VAL A 29 -17.35 -6.15 -4.22
N PRO A 30 -17.35 -5.05 -5.00
CA PRO A 30 -18.37 -4.83 -6.03
C PRO A 30 -18.27 -5.88 -7.14
N ARG A 31 -19.41 -6.40 -7.58
CA ARG A 31 -19.51 -7.44 -8.61
C ARG A 31 -19.20 -6.84 -9.99
N ALA A 32 -18.15 -7.31 -10.65
CA ALA A 32 -17.81 -6.92 -12.03
C ALA A 32 -18.75 -7.59 -13.06
N PRO A 33 -19.07 -6.93 -14.19
CA PRO A 33 -19.84 -7.53 -15.27
C PRO A 33 -19.03 -8.57 -16.05
N HIS A 34 -19.73 -9.60 -16.52
CA HIS A 34 -19.17 -10.70 -17.30
C HIS A 34 -18.76 -10.24 -18.71
N LEU A 35 -17.51 -10.49 -19.11
CA LEU A 35 -17.03 -10.37 -20.49
C LEU A 35 -16.86 -11.76 -21.13
N PRO A 36 -17.07 -11.91 -22.45
CA PRO A 36 -17.05 -13.21 -23.13
C PRO A 36 -15.64 -13.81 -23.22
N ALA A 37 -15.60 -15.14 -23.22
CA ALA A 37 -14.39 -15.94 -23.30
C ALA A 37 -13.85 -16.04 -24.73
N GLU A 38 -12.83 -15.26 -25.07
CA GLU A 38 -11.93 -15.55 -26.19
C GLU A 38 -10.60 -14.80 -26.06
N ALA A 39 -9.59 -15.46 -25.46
CA ALA A 39 -8.14 -15.19 -25.63
C ALA A 39 -7.30 -16.15 -24.76
N ALA A 40 -7.47 -17.46 -24.94
CA ALA A 40 -6.67 -18.46 -24.23
C ALA A 40 -5.42 -18.84 -25.03
N ALA A 41 -4.43 -17.94 -25.11
CA ALA A 41 -3.10 -18.26 -25.66
C ALA A 41 -1.91 -17.47 -25.07
N ALA A 42 -2.09 -16.71 -23.99
CA ALA A 42 -1.02 -15.92 -23.34
C ALA A 42 -0.22 -16.58 -22.17
N PRO A 43 -0.66 -17.65 -21.46
CA PRO A 43 0.02 -18.04 -20.22
C PRO A 43 1.44 -18.60 -20.38
N ALA A 44 1.72 -19.29 -21.49
CA ALA A 44 2.98 -20.03 -21.66
C ALA A 44 4.15 -19.13 -22.08
N GLU A 45 3.88 -18.03 -22.80
CA GLU A 45 4.94 -17.10 -23.18
C GLU A 45 5.40 -16.30 -21.96
N LEU A 46 4.49 -15.76 -21.15
CA LEU A 46 4.79 -14.86 -20.01
C LEU A 46 5.71 -15.50 -18.94
N ALA A 47 5.59 -16.80 -18.71
CA ALA A 47 6.45 -17.55 -17.79
C ALA A 47 7.93 -17.58 -18.19
N ARG A 48 8.26 -17.33 -19.47
CA ARG A 48 9.64 -17.30 -19.98
C ARG A 48 10.38 -15.99 -19.66
N TRP A 49 9.69 -14.98 -19.14
CA TRP A 49 10.22 -13.60 -18.98
C TRP A 49 10.61 -13.26 -17.53
N LEU A 50 10.15 -14.07 -16.57
CA LEU A 50 10.46 -13.91 -15.15
C LEU A 50 11.69 -14.74 -14.78
N PRO A 51 12.55 -14.27 -13.85
CA PRO A 51 13.63 -15.09 -13.32
C PRO A 51 13.07 -16.42 -12.78
N ARG A 52 13.77 -17.54 -13.05
CA ARG A 52 13.39 -18.86 -12.49
C ARG A 52 13.27 -18.76 -10.97
N ARG A 53 12.31 -19.51 -10.39
CA ARG A 53 12.00 -19.57 -8.93
C ARG A 53 13.28 -19.50 -8.09
N GLY A 54 13.61 -18.30 -7.63
CA GLY A 54 14.47 -18.08 -6.48
C GLY A 54 13.56 -17.88 -5.29
N TYR A 55 13.77 -18.64 -4.22
CA TYR A 55 13.18 -18.28 -2.93
C TYR A 55 13.64 -16.85 -2.62
N SER A 56 12.68 -15.93 -2.45
CA SER A 56 12.99 -14.62 -1.88
C SER A 56 13.65 -14.89 -0.54
N ARG A 57 14.94 -14.56 -0.42
CA ARG A 57 15.62 -14.59 0.89
C ARG A 57 14.91 -13.56 1.75
N PHE A 58 14.01 -14.03 2.61
CA PHE A 58 13.51 -13.23 3.71
C PHE A 58 14.73 -12.79 4.51
N ALA A 59 14.95 -11.48 4.60
CA ALA A 59 15.86 -10.94 5.59
C ALA A 59 15.15 -11.09 6.96
N SER A 60 15.40 -12.20 7.64
CA SER A 60 15.18 -12.26 9.09
C SER A 60 16.24 -11.36 9.72
N GLY A 61 15.87 -10.14 10.06
CA GLY A 61 16.79 -9.15 10.60
C GLY A 61 16.55 -7.80 9.96
N PHE A 62 16.33 -6.79 10.80
CA PHE A 62 16.10 -5.40 10.43
C PHE A 62 17.37 -4.81 9.79
N THR A 63 17.63 -5.20 8.55
CA THR A 63 18.49 -4.43 7.65
C THR A 63 17.59 -3.31 7.15
N PRO A 64 17.99 -2.02 7.24
CA PRO A 64 17.23 -0.94 6.62
C PRO A 64 16.92 -1.36 5.19
N LEU A 65 15.63 -1.46 4.87
CA LEU A 65 15.09 -1.95 3.61
C LEU A 65 16.00 -1.49 2.47
N GLU A 66 16.92 -2.32 1.99
CA GLU A 66 17.62 -1.99 0.76
C GLU A 66 16.53 -2.02 -0.30
N PRO A 67 16.18 -0.86 -0.90
CA PRO A 67 15.12 -0.84 -1.87
C PRO A 67 15.51 -1.78 -3.01
N LYS A 68 14.75 -2.86 -3.20
CA LYS A 68 14.97 -3.76 -4.33
C LYS A 68 14.78 -2.93 -5.60
N LYS A 69 15.85 -2.74 -6.36
CA LYS A 69 15.77 -2.11 -7.69
C LYS A 69 14.86 -2.95 -8.58
N LEU A 70 14.15 -2.31 -9.52
CA LEU A 70 13.25 -3.01 -10.44
C LEU A 70 13.96 -4.14 -11.21
N GLY A 71 15.20 -3.90 -11.65
CA GLY A 71 16.04 -4.87 -12.34
C GLY A 71 16.37 -6.14 -11.55
N SER A 72 16.17 -6.14 -10.22
CA SER A 72 16.28 -7.35 -9.40
C SER A 72 14.99 -8.19 -9.36
N ILE A 73 13.89 -7.65 -9.89
CA ILE A 73 12.55 -8.24 -9.87
C ILE A 73 12.18 -8.73 -11.28
N LEU A 74 12.40 -7.88 -12.29
CA LEU A 74 12.14 -8.18 -13.70
C LEU A 74 13.29 -7.69 -14.59
N ASP A 75 13.45 -8.33 -15.75
CA ASP A 75 14.41 -7.89 -16.77
C ASP A 75 13.91 -6.61 -17.44
N VAL A 76 14.50 -5.47 -17.08
CA VAL A 76 14.06 -4.14 -17.51
C VAL A 76 14.25 -3.95 -19.01
N GLU A 77 15.35 -4.43 -19.59
CA GLU A 77 15.62 -4.29 -21.03
C GLU A 77 14.60 -5.08 -21.83
N ARG A 78 14.30 -6.30 -21.39
CA ARG A 78 13.29 -7.15 -22.04
C ARG A 78 11.88 -6.57 -21.89
N ALA A 79 11.57 -5.99 -20.73
CA ALA A 79 10.29 -5.34 -20.47
C ALA A 79 10.08 -4.03 -21.26
N LYS A 80 11.15 -3.38 -21.76
CA LYS A 80 11.00 -2.21 -22.65
C LYS A 80 10.25 -2.54 -23.93
N GLY A 81 10.36 -3.77 -24.44
CA GLY A 81 9.66 -4.23 -25.64
C GLY A 81 8.19 -4.64 -25.43
N LEU A 82 7.71 -4.73 -24.19
CA LEU A 82 6.33 -5.09 -23.90
C LEU A 82 5.38 -3.90 -24.11
N SER A 83 4.13 -4.17 -24.51
CA SER A 83 3.06 -3.17 -24.40
C SER A 83 2.77 -2.87 -22.91
N PRO A 84 2.16 -1.72 -22.59
CA PRO A 84 1.77 -1.40 -21.21
C PRO A 84 0.90 -2.50 -20.56
N GLU A 85 -0.02 -3.09 -21.31
CA GLU A 85 -0.94 -4.13 -20.84
C GLU A 85 -0.18 -5.42 -20.51
N HIS A 86 0.72 -5.85 -21.39
CA HIS A 86 1.55 -7.04 -21.16
C HIS A 86 2.55 -6.83 -20.02
N LEU A 87 3.07 -5.61 -19.84
CA LEU A 87 3.93 -5.26 -18.71
C LEU A 87 3.18 -5.42 -17.38
N VAL A 88 1.96 -4.89 -17.29
CA VAL A 88 1.12 -5.00 -16.08
C VAL A 88 0.74 -6.47 -15.83
N ALA A 89 0.33 -7.21 -16.85
CA ALA A 89 0.03 -8.64 -16.70
C ALA A 89 1.25 -9.44 -16.19
N ALA A 90 2.44 -9.19 -16.74
CA ALA A 90 3.68 -9.83 -16.27
C ALA A 90 4.01 -9.48 -14.82
N TRP A 91 3.72 -8.23 -14.41
CA TRP A 91 3.91 -7.78 -13.04
C TRP A 91 2.96 -8.45 -12.05
N ASP A 92 1.68 -8.55 -12.41
CA ASP A 92 0.65 -9.19 -11.59
C ASP A 92 0.93 -10.69 -11.44
N ASP A 93 1.23 -11.39 -12.54
CA ASP A 93 1.58 -12.81 -12.55
C ASP A 93 2.86 -13.09 -11.75
N TYR A 94 3.83 -12.17 -11.75
CA TYR A 94 5.00 -12.32 -10.91
C TYR A 94 4.65 -12.26 -9.42
N HIS A 95 3.73 -11.41 -8.98
CA HIS A 95 3.44 -11.29 -7.55
C HIS A 95 2.37 -12.29 -7.06
N LEU A 96 1.59 -12.87 -7.98
CA LEU A 96 0.55 -13.85 -7.67
C LEU A 96 1.11 -15.04 -6.85
N GLY A 97 0.55 -15.24 -5.65
CA GLY A 97 0.91 -16.35 -4.76
C GLY A 97 2.31 -16.27 -4.13
N ARG A 98 3.02 -15.13 -4.26
CA ARG A 98 4.38 -14.95 -3.74
C ARG A 98 4.46 -14.20 -2.40
N GLY A 99 3.34 -13.89 -1.75
CA GLY A 99 3.33 -13.13 -0.48
C GLY A 99 3.67 -11.65 -0.66
N HIS A 100 3.35 -11.09 -1.84
CA HIS A 100 3.62 -9.71 -2.20
C HIS A 100 2.41 -9.12 -2.91
N ILE A 101 2.28 -7.80 -2.81
CA ILE A 101 1.22 -7.05 -3.48
C ILE A 101 1.83 -6.42 -4.73
N GLY A 102 1.42 -6.91 -5.90
CA GLY A 102 1.71 -6.25 -7.18
C GLY A 102 0.49 -5.42 -7.59
N VAL A 103 0.68 -4.12 -7.77
CA VAL A 103 -0.31 -3.26 -8.44
C VAL A 103 0.42 -2.33 -9.42
N SER A 104 -0.33 -1.65 -10.29
CA SER A 104 0.20 -0.62 -11.19
C SER A 104 -0.67 0.63 -11.13
N MET A 105 -0.10 1.77 -11.53
CA MET A 105 -0.83 3.02 -11.64
C MET A 105 -0.32 3.87 -12.80
N LYS A 106 -1.16 4.80 -13.27
CA LYS A 106 -0.80 5.75 -14.32
C LYS A 106 0.24 6.76 -13.84
N ALA A 107 1.11 7.22 -14.74
CA ALA A 107 2.19 8.15 -14.39
C ALA A 107 1.64 9.48 -13.85
N LYS A 108 0.52 9.97 -14.41
CA LYS A 108 -0.16 11.17 -13.90
C LYS A 108 -0.64 11.03 -12.45
N LEU A 109 -1.16 9.86 -12.06
CA LEU A 109 -1.61 9.61 -10.69
C LEU A 109 -0.41 9.55 -9.74
N TYR A 110 0.70 8.96 -10.16
CA TYR A 110 1.93 8.93 -9.36
C TYR A 110 2.47 10.35 -9.11
N ARG A 111 2.50 11.20 -10.13
CA ARG A 111 2.90 12.62 -9.98
C ARG A 111 2.00 13.37 -9.01
N LEU A 112 0.69 13.10 -9.01
CA LEU A 112 -0.24 13.68 -8.05
C LEU A 112 0.06 13.22 -6.61
N LEU A 113 0.30 11.91 -6.41
CA LEU A 113 0.73 11.35 -5.14
C LEU A 113 2.04 12.01 -4.65
N GLU A 114 3.01 12.18 -5.54
CA GLU A 114 4.30 12.84 -5.26
C GLU A 114 4.11 14.28 -4.81
N GLN A 115 3.39 15.07 -5.59
CA GLN A 115 3.11 16.47 -5.26
C GLN A 115 2.45 16.62 -3.89
N ARG A 116 1.45 15.78 -3.60
CA ARG A 116 0.67 15.85 -2.36
C ARG A 116 1.46 15.39 -1.14
N SER A 117 2.17 14.28 -1.27
CA SER A 117 2.98 13.74 -0.18
C SER A 117 4.20 14.58 0.17
N ALA A 118 4.73 15.37 -0.77
CA ALA A 118 5.85 16.27 -0.50
C ALA A 118 5.59 17.25 0.65
N THR A 119 4.37 17.78 0.78
CA THR A 119 3.97 18.68 1.88
C THR A 119 3.15 18.00 2.97
N CYS A 120 2.51 16.88 2.65
CA CYS A 120 1.64 16.16 3.56
C CYS A 120 2.07 14.68 3.65
N PRO A 121 3.24 14.37 4.25
CA PRO A 121 3.82 13.03 4.20
C PRO A 121 3.24 12.05 5.22
N TYR A 122 2.36 12.47 6.12
CA TYR A 122 1.86 11.64 7.23
C TYR A 122 0.36 11.47 7.17
N PHE A 123 -0.14 10.29 7.53
CA PHE A 123 -1.58 10.11 7.73
C PHE A 123 -1.87 8.92 8.63
N VAL A 124 -3.12 8.78 9.04
CA VAL A 124 -3.63 7.61 9.75
C VAL A 124 -4.83 7.04 9.02
N ILE A 125 -4.87 5.73 8.85
CA ILE A 125 -6.00 5.03 8.20
C ILE A 125 -6.42 3.82 9.04
N PRO A 126 -7.73 3.50 9.09
CA PRO A 126 -8.20 2.30 9.77
C PRO A 126 -7.93 1.05 8.93
N LEU A 127 -7.59 -0.04 9.61
CA LEU A 127 -7.61 -1.41 9.07
C LEU A 127 -8.73 -2.18 9.74
N TRP A 128 -9.82 -2.44 9.01
CA TRP A 128 -10.98 -3.14 9.57
C TRP A 128 -10.67 -4.61 9.88
N ARG A 129 -11.14 -5.08 11.05
CA ARG A 129 -10.96 -6.43 11.57
C ARG A 129 -12.20 -6.87 12.35
N GLY A 130 -12.98 -7.77 11.76
CA GLY A 130 -14.17 -8.31 12.40
C GLY A 130 -15.16 -7.21 12.77
N SER A 131 -15.28 -6.90 14.06
CA SER A 131 -16.19 -5.89 14.61
C SER A 131 -15.54 -4.54 14.96
N GLY A 132 -14.28 -4.31 14.58
CA GLY A 132 -13.59 -3.05 14.86
C GLY A 132 -12.47 -2.77 13.86
N TYR A 133 -11.55 -1.87 14.22
CA TYR A 133 -10.39 -1.56 13.38
C TYR A 133 -9.10 -1.41 14.21
N THR A 134 -7.97 -1.59 13.55
CA THR A 134 -6.65 -1.15 14.04
C THR A 134 -6.23 0.08 13.27
N THR A 135 -5.79 1.13 13.96
CA THR A 135 -5.28 2.33 13.27
C THR A 135 -3.85 2.12 12.81
N MET A 136 -3.59 2.39 11.53
CA MET A 136 -2.28 2.34 10.91
C MET A 136 -1.75 3.75 10.73
N PHE A 137 -0.52 3.99 11.18
CA PHE A 137 0.24 5.19 10.86
C PHE A 137 0.99 4.99 9.54
N MET A 138 0.82 5.93 8.62
CA MET A 138 1.45 5.92 7.32
C MET A 138 2.45 7.07 7.18
N GLN A 139 3.61 6.77 6.61
CA GLN A 139 4.61 7.73 6.18
C GLN A 139 4.81 7.57 4.67
N VAL A 140 4.56 8.63 3.90
CA VAL A 140 4.75 8.68 2.45
C VAL A 140 6.02 9.49 2.17
N GLN A 141 7.07 8.79 1.77
CA GLN A 141 8.37 9.35 1.43
C GLN A 141 8.77 8.75 0.08
N LEU A 142 8.22 9.33 -1.00
CA LEU A 142 8.36 8.71 -2.32
C LEU A 142 9.84 8.49 -2.70
N PRO A 143 10.15 7.35 -3.35
CA PRO A 143 9.21 6.38 -3.93
C PRO A 143 8.60 5.37 -2.93
N HIS A 144 8.82 5.54 -1.62
CA HIS A 144 8.40 4.61 -0.58
C HIS A 144 7.17 5.05 0.23
N MET A 145 6.39 4.07 0.68
CA MET A 145 5.40 4.26 1.75
C MET A 145 5.65 3.24 2.85
N ILE A 146 5.48 3.66 4.10
CA ILE A 146 5.72 2.84 5.28
C ILE A 146 4.47 2.84 6.14
N PHE A 147 4.02 1.66 6.55
CA PHE A 147 2.84 1.48 7.38
C PHE A 147 3.23 0.78 8.68
N THR A 148 2.90 1.39 9.80
CA THR A 148 3.20 0.89 11.15
C THR A 148 1.93 0.94 11.98
N GLY A 149 1.69 -0.06 12.83
CA GLY A 149 0.58 0.01 13.78
C GLY A 149 0.72 1.26 14.66
N LEU A 150 -0.34 2.07 14.78
CA LEU A 150 -0.22 3.36 15.45
C LEU A 150 0.17 3.22 16.92
N GLU A 151 -0.39 2.25 17.64
CA GLU A 151 -0.04 1.99 19.04
C GLU A 151 1.43 1.56 19.20
N ASP A 152 1.94 0.76 18.28
CA ASP A 152 3.34 0.36 18.25
C ASP A 152 4.26 1.55 17.97
N TYR A 153 3.86 2.44 17.06
CA TYR A 153 4.56 3.67 16.77
C TYR A 153 4.54 4.63 17.96
N LYS A 154 3.42 4.75 18.68
CA LYS A 154 3.34 5.57 19.91
C LYS A 154 4.30 5.04 20.98
N ALA A 155 4.40 3.72 21.12
CA ALA A 155 5.24 3.08 22.14
C ALA A 155 6.74 3.16 21.82
N ARG A 156 7.13 3.03 20.54
CA ARG A 156 8.54 2.85 20.14
C ARG A 156 9.09 3.92 19.19
N GLY A 157 8.24 4.83 18.73
CA GLY A 157 8.59 5.86 17.75
C GLY A 157 9.19 5.25 16.48
N THR A 158 10.30 5.82 16.00
CA THR A 158 11.01 5.35 14.81
C THR A 158 11.66 3.98 14.96
N GLN A 159 11.67 3.40 16.17
CA GLN A 159 12.15 2.04 16.42
C GLN A 159 11.02 0.99 16.29
N ALA A 160 9.78 1.42 16.05
CA ALA A 160 8.69 0.51 15.76
C ALA A 160 8.91 -0.17 14.39
N SER A 161 8.83 -1.50 14.36
CA SER A 161 8.91 -2.25 13.11
C SER A 161 7.71 -1.93 12.20
N PRO A 162 7.93 -1.58 10.93
CA PRO A 162 6.82 -1.42 10.00
C PRO A 162 6.16 -2.78 9.76
N TYR A 163 4.85 -2.76 9.54
CA TYR A 163 4.10 -3.95 9.18
C TYR A 163 4.16 -4.19 7.67
N TYR A 164 4.22 -3.09 6.91
CA TYR A 164 4.10 -3.10 5.46
C TYR A 164 4.86 -1.93 4.84
N THR A 165 5.54 -2.20 3.74
CA THR A 165 6.32 -1.21 2.99
C THR A 165 5.96 -1.28 1.52
N VAL A 166 5.85 -0.14 0.86
CA VAL A 166 5.49 -0.04 -0.56
C VAL A 166 6.59 0.70 -1.30
N THR A 167 6.91 0.26 -2.51
CA THR A 167 7.85 0.91 -3.42
C THR A 167 7.18 1.14 -4.77
N HIS A 168 7.34 2.35 -5.32
CA HIS A 168 6.88 2.73 -6.65
C HIS A 168 8.07 2.79 -7.62
N PHE A 169 7.95 2.10 -8.74
CA PHE A 169 8.96 1.98 -9.80
C PHE A 169 8.52 2.79 -11.01
N THR A 170 9.27 3.85 -11.32
CA THR A 170 8.91 4.86 -12.33
C THR A 170 9.62 4.65 -13.67
N GLU A 171 10.40 3.58 -13.84
CA GLU A 171 11.21 3.30 -15.02
C GLU A 171 10.39 3.26 -16.33
N PHE A 172 9.10 2.94 -16.23
CA PHE A 172 8.17 2.89 -17.37
C PHE A 172 7.16 4.04 -17.39
N ALA A 173 7.28 5.02 -16.50
CA ALA A 173 6.32 6.11 -16.37
C ALA A 173 6.28 6.98 -17.63
N GLU A 174 7.44 7.34 -18.18
CA GLU A 174 7.52 8.22 -19.36
C GLU A 174 7.23 7.48 -20.66
N THR A 175 7.68 6.24 -20.77
CA THR A 175 7.61 5.48 -22.04
C THR A 175 6.32 4.68 -22.20
N LYS A 176 5.63 4.35 -21.10
CA LYS A 176 4.44 3.49 -21.11
C LYS A 176 3.27 4.04 -20.29
N ASP A 177 3.40 5.24 -19.70
CA ASP A 177 2.41 5.80 -18.77
C ASP A 177 2.07 4.83 -17.61
N THR A 178 3.06 4.07 -17.16
CA THR A 178 2.89 3.01 -16.16
C THR A 178 3.96 3.09 -15.08
N VAL A 179 3.52 3.19 -13.83
CA VAL A 179 4.33 3.02 -12.62
C VAL A 179 3.97 1.67 -12.01
N LEU A 180 4.97 0.82 -11.79
CA LEU A 180 4.78 -0.46 -11.12
C LEU A 180 4.91 -0.27 -9.62
N VAL A 181 4.06 -0.93 -8.85
CA VAL A 181 4.01 -0.75 -7.40
C VAL A 181 4.11 -2.11 -6.73
N ARG A 182 5.02 -2.21 -5.77
CA ARG A 182 5.24 -3.42 -4.98
C ARG A 182 4.99 -3.12 -3.52
N GLY A 183 4.17 -3.95 -2.89
CA GLY A 183 4.02 -4.04 -1.46
C GLY A 183 4.72 -5.27 -0.88
N ASP A 184 5.51 -5.05 0.17
CA ASP A 184 6.19 -6.08 0.94
C ASP A 184 5.63 -6.11 2.37
N VAL A 185 4.97 -7.21 2.73
CA VAL A 185 4.50 -7.45 4.11
C VAL A 185 5.68 -7.85 4.98
N VAL A 186 6.11 -6.93 5.84
CA VAL A 186 7.29 -7.11 6.71
C VAL A 186 6.94 -7.95 7.94
N PHE A 187 5.73 -7.77 8.49
CA PHE A 187 5.30 -8.47 9.70
C PHE A 187 4.08 -9.34 9.43
N THR A 188 4.30 -10.53 8.86
CA THR A 188 3.26 -11.47 8.41
C THR A 188 2.36 -12.01 9.52
N SER A 189 2.78 -11.94 10.79
CA SER A 189 1.91 -12.27 11.94
C SER A 189 0.94 -11.16 12.32
N LYS A 190 1.16 -9.93 11.82
CA LYS A 190 0.35 -8.76 12.10
C LYS A 190 -0.50 -8.31 10.92
N LEU A 191 -0.18 -8.73 9.70
CA LEU A 191 -0.85 -8.27 8.48
C LEU A 191 -0.89 -9.38 7.44
N THR A 192 -2.08 -9.62 6.88
CA THR A 192 -2.29 -10.53 5.75
C THR A 192 -2.12 -9.80 4.42
N ASP A 193 -1.91 -10.54 3.32
CA ASP A 193 -1.78 -9.95 1.98
C ASP A 193 -3.03 -9.17 1.55
N ALA A 194 -4.22 -9.67 1.90
CA ALA A 194 -5.49 -9.00 1.59
C ALA A 194 -5.65 -7.68 2.36
N GLU A 195 -5.28 -7.67 3.63
CA GLU A 195 -5.25 -6.45 4.46
C GLU A 195 -4.22 -5.45 3.93
N ALA A 196 -3.03 -5.91 3.53
CA ALA A 196 -1.98 -5.06 2.97
C ALA A 196 -2.39 -4.42 1.64
N LYS A 197 -3.07 -5.18 0.77
CA LYS A 197 -3.66 -4.65 -0.46
C LYS A 197 -4.71 -3.57 -0.15
N CYS A 198 -5.62 -3.85 0.78
CA CYS A 198 -6.63 -2.89 1.24
C CYS A 198 -5.99 -1.60 1.79
N LEU A 199 -4.92 -1.70 2.57
CA LEU A 199 -4.18 -0.53 3.08
C LEU A 199 -3.59 0.32 1.95
N LEU A 200 -2.99 -0.31 0.94
CA LEU A 200 -2.44 0.40 -0.21
C LEU A 200 -3.53 1.13 -1.01
N GLU A 201 -4.62 0.43 -1.33
CA GLU A 201 -5.77 1.02 -2.06
C GLU A 201 -6.40 2.17 -1.26
N THR A 202 -6.55 1.99 0.06
CA THR A 202 -7.07 3.03 0.96
C THR A 202 -6.14 4.24 0.96
N ALA A 203 -4.84 4.03 1.13
CA ALA A 203 -3.85 5.11 1.12
C ALA A 203 -3.85 5.88 -0.21
N HIS A 204 -3.81 5.17 -1.34
CA HIS A 204 -3.94 5.77 -2.68
C HIS A 204 -5.25 6.54 -2.80
N SER A 205 -6.37 6.03 -2.31
CA SER A 205 -7.65 6.73 -2.39
C SER A 205 -7.64 8.07 -1.64
N PHE A 206 -6.95 8.17 -0.50
CA PHE A 206 -6.83 9.43 0.25
C PHE A 206 -5.94 10.45 -0.45
N TYR A 207 -4.83 10.01 -1.05
CA TYR A 207 -3.92 10.93 -1.73
C TYR A 207 -4.36 11.28 -3.15
N LEU A 208 -5.13 10.43 -3.83
CA LEU A 208 -5.48 10.62 -5.24
C LEU A 208 -6.89 11.20 -5.46
N ASN A 209 -7.74 11.20 -4.43
CA ASN A 209 -9.06 11.82 -4.50
C ASN A 209 -9.06 13.20 -3.83
N ASP A 210 -9.54 14.24 -4.54
CA ASP A 210 -9.50 15.63 -4.07
C ASP A 210 -10.27 15.87 -2.77
N VAL A 211 -11.41 15.18 -2.58
CA VAL A 211 -12.24 15.32 -1.38
C VAL A 211 -11.56 14.65 -0.20
N ARG A 212 -11.09 13.40 -0.38
CA ARG A 212 -10.40 12.66 0.69
C ARG A 212 -9.06 13.29 1.07
N TYR A 213 -8.36 13.89 0.11
CA TYR A 213 -7.07 14.53 0.36
C TYR A 213 -7.16 15.69 1.36
N LYS A 214 -8.30 16.37 1.47
CA LYS A 214 -8.52 17.41 2.49
C LYS A 214 -8.30 16.90 3.92
N LEU A 215 -8.63 15.63 4.19
CA LEU A 215 -8.37 15.01 5.50
C LEU A 215 -6.87 14.78 5.74
N VAL A 216 -6.12 14.40 4.69
CA VAL A 216 -4.66 14.27 4.74
C VAL A 216 -4.02 15.64 4.97
N GLU A 217 -4.47 16.66 4.25
CA GLU A 217 -3.98 18.02 4.41
C GLU A 217 -4.25 18.55 5.81
N ARG A 218 -5.48 18.40 6.31
CA ARG A 218 -5.86 18.79 7.67
C ARG A 218 -5.00 18.07 8.70
N PHE A 219 -4.77 16.77 8.55
CA PHE A 219 -3.87 16.02 9.43
C PHE A 219 -2.46 16.64 9.48
N ASN A 220 -1.87 17.00 8.33
CA ASN A 220 -0.49 17.50 8.29
C ASN A 220 -0.34 18.98 8.65
N LYS A 221 -1.34 19.81 8.36
CA LYS A 221 -1.24 21.29 8.44
C LYS A 221 -2.12 21.92 9.51
N GLU A 222 -3.28 21.32 9.80
CA GLU A 222 -4.34 21.87 10.66
C GLU A 222 -4.74 20.81 11.71
N THR A 223 -3.72 20.21 12.33
CA THR A 223 -3.83 19.09 13.28
C THR A 223 -4.95 19.22 14.30
N HIS A 224 -5.18 20.41 14.83
CA HIS A 224 -6.13 20.65 15.91
C HIS A 224 -7.59 20.46 15.46
N ASP A 225 -7.85 20.61 14.16
CA ASP A 225 -9.17 20.41 13.54
C ASP A 225 -9.35 18.99 12.98
N PHE A 226 -8.31 18.16 13.04
CA PHE A 226 -8.38 16.79 12.54
C PHE A 226 -9.15 15.89 13.50
N GLU A 227 -10.23 15.29 12.99
CA GLU A 227 -10.98 14.26 13.71
C GLU A 227 -10.93 12.92 12.97
N PHE A 228 -10.52 11.85 13.67
CA PHE A 228 -10.41 10.52 13.06
C PHE A 228 -11.76 9.96 12.61
N LYS A 229 -12.87 10.38 13.24
CA LYS A 229 -14.23 9.98 12.83
C LYS A 229 -14.53 10.35 11.37
N ASP A 230 -13.98 11.47 10.89
CA ASP A 230 -14.17 11.93 9.51
C ASP A 230 -13.48 10.97 8.51
N VAL A 231 -12.38 10.33 8.93
CA VAL A 231 -11.70 9.28 8.15
C VAL A 231 -12.57 8.03 8.05
N LEU A 232 -13.20 7.62 9.16
CA LEU A 232 -14.13 6.48 9.17
C LEU A 232 -15.34 6.75 8.27
N GLN A 233 -15.92 7.95 8.37
CA GLN A 233 -17.05 8.36 7.54
C GLN A 233 -16.69 8.41 6.05
N ALA A 234 -15.50 8.93 5.69
CA ALA A 234 -15.04 8.97 4.31
C ALA A 234 -14.83 7.58 3.67
N LEU A 235 -14.69 6.55 4.51
CA LEU A 235 -14.58 5.14 4.13
C LEU A 235 -15.90 4.38 4.32
N GLU A 236 -16.99 5.07 4.68
CA GLU A 236 -18.31 4.47 4.96
C GLU A 236 -18.24 3.36 6.02
N MET A 237 -17.30 3.49 6.95
CA MET A 237 -17.11 2.52 8.02
C MET A 237 -18.07 2.82 9.17
N PRO A 238 -18.59 1.79 9.87
CA PRO A 238 -19.46 2.01 11.02
C PRO A 238 -18.76 2.89 12.05
N SER A 239 -19.32 4.07 12.30
CA SER A 239 -18.99 4.90 13.45
C SER A 239 -19.78 4.36 14.65
N MET A 240 -19.07 3.80 15.64
CA MET A 240 -19.68 3.54 16.96
C MET A 240 -19.86 4.83 17.74
#